data_AF-Q9FHG7-F1
#
_entry.id   AF-Q9FHG7-F1
#
_cell.length_a   1.000
_cell.length_b   1.000
_cell.length_c   1.000
_cell.angle_alpha   90.00
_cell.angle_beta   90.00
_cell.angle_gamma   90.00
#
_symmetry.space_group_name_H-M   'P 1'
#
loop_
_entity.id
_entity.type
_entity.pdbx_description
1 polymer ?
#
loop_
_entity_poly.entity_id
_entity_poly.type
_entity_poly.pdbx_seq_one_letter_code
_entity_poly.pdbx_strand_id
1 'polypeptide(L)' 'MKMVKCKKVRHRGRKGQKEKPKFRETCMQRNLGILRRIVPGCEEIEDEEALFLKSIQHLLLLKSQVNLLKKLADVCGV' A
#
# COMPACT_ATOMS: atom_id res chain seq x y z
N MET A 1 5.04 16.78 -62.45
CA MET A 1 5.33 16.67 -61.00
C MET A 1 3.99 16.62 -60.24
N LYS A 2 3.53 15.45 -59.76
CA LYS A 2 2.26 15.32 -59.02
C LYS A 2 2.56 15.15 -57.53
N MET A 3 2.14 16.13 -56.71
CA MET A 3 2.35 16.10 -55.27
C MET A 3 1.45 15.06 -54.60
N VAL A 4 2.05 14.12 -53.87
CA VAL A 4 1.33 13.16 -53.04
C VAL A 4 0.98 13.86 -51.73
N LYS A 5 -0.32 14.09 -51.49
CA LYS A 5 -0.82 14.61 -50.22
C LYS A 5 -0.66 13.52 -49.15
N CYS A 6 0.41 13.59 -48.35
CA CYS A 6 0.51 12.79 -47.12
C CYS A 6 -0.64 13.17 -46.17
N LYS A 7 -1.58 12.25 -45.96
CA LYS A 7 -2.66 12.39 -44.98
C LYS A 7 -2.03 12.52 -43.59
N LYS A 8 -2.10 13.74 -43.03
CA LYS A 8 -1.73 14.03 -41.65
C LYS A 8 -2.66 13.23 -40.73
N VAL A 9 -2.18 12.10 -40.22
CA VAL A 9 -2.89 11.32 -39.20
C VAL A 9 -2.94 12.20 -37.95
N ARG A 10 -4.13 12.74 -37.66
CA ARG A 10 -4.37 13.49 -36.42
C ARG A 10 -4.25 12.50 -35.27
N HIS A 11 -3.12 12.48 -34.59
CA HIS A 11 -3.07 11.94 -33.24
C HIS A 11 -4.08 12.72 -32.41
N ARG A 12 -5.28 12.16 -32.25
CA ARG A 12 -6.20 12.59 -31.21
C ARG A 12 -5.47 12.26 -29.92
N GLY A 13 -4.73 13.24 -29.40
CA GLY A 13 -4.26 13.23 -28.04
C GLY A 13 -5.48 13.06 -27.18
N ARG A 14 -5.77 11.83 -26.77
CA ARG A 14 -6.70 11.56 -25.69
C ARG A 14 -5.98 12.06 -24.44
N LYS A 15 -6.04 13.38 -24.22
CA LYS A 15 -5.97 14.05 -22.92
C LYS A 15 -7.20 13.64 -22.10
N GLY A 16 -7.49 12.35 -22.05
CA GLY A 16 -8.40 11.81 -21.06
C GLY A 16 -7.58 11.78 -19.78
N GLN A 17 -7.71 12.84 -18.98
CA GLN A 17 -7.39 12.78 -17.56
C GLN A 17 -8.09 11.50 -17.04
N LYS A 18 -7.34 10.40 -16.97
CA LYS A 18 -7.85 9.19 -16.34
C LYS A 18 -8.10 9.60 -14.90
N GLU A 19 -9.37 9.66 -14.54
CA GLU A 19 -9.85 9.80 -13.18
C GLU A 19 -9.05 8.83 -12.29
N LYS A 20 -8.03 9.35 -11.60
CA LYS A 20 -7.30 8.61 -10.57
C LYS A 20 -7.87 8.74 -9.13
N PRO A 21 -8.96 9.48 -8.80
CA PRO A 21 -9.36 9.61 -7.40
C PRO A 21 -9.90 8.29 -6.84
N LYS A 22 -10.79 7.61 -7.58
CA LYS A 22 -11.39 6.32 -7.16
C LYS A 22 -10.34 5.23 -6.88
N PHE A 23 -9.21 5.25 -7.59
CA PHE A 23 -8.14 4.27 -7.36
C PHE A 23 -7.40 4.50 -6.04
N ARG A 24 -7.22 5.77 -5.61
CA ARG A 24 -6.54 6.07 -4.35
C ARG A 24 -7.38 5.70 -3.15
N GLU A 25 -8.66 6.06 -3.17
CA GLU A 25 -9.62 5.70 -2.11
C GLU A 25 -9.72 4.18 -1.94
N THR A 26 -9.84 3.44 -3.06
CA THR A 26 -9.88 1.98 -3.01
C THR A 26 -8.57 1.36 -2.54
N CYS A 27 -7.42 1.95 -2.87
CA CYS A 27 -6.12 1.51 -2.35
C CYS A 27 -6.03 1.71 -0.84
N MET A 28 -6.45 2.87 -0.33
CA MET A 28 -6.46 3.16 1.10
C MET A 28 -7.35 2.18 1.86
N GLN A 29 -8.59 1.98 1.40
CA GLN A 29 -9.53 1.04 2.02
C GLN A 29 -9.00 -0.40 2.02
N ARG A 30 -8.35 -0.83 0.93
CA ARG A 30 -7.68 -2.14 0.88
C ARG A 30 -6.56 -2.24 1.91
N ASN A 31 -5.72 -1.23 2.02
CA ASN A 31 -4.60 -1.22 2.96
C ASN A 31 -5.08 -1.23 4.41
N LEU A 32 -6.11 -0.44 4.74
CA LEU A 32 -6.73 -0.47 6.06
C LEU A 32 -7.36 -1.84 6.36
N GLY A 33 -8.03 -2.44 5.38
CA GLY A 33 -8.56 -3.81 5.51
C GLY A 33 -7.48 -4.86 5.75
N ILE A 34 -6.31 -4.73 5.10
CA ILE A 34 -5.15 -5.59 5.37
C ILE A 34 -4.63 -5.36 6.79
N LEU A 35 -4.52 -4.10 7.22
CA LEU A 35 -4.00 -3.75 8.54
C LEU A 35 -4.86 -4.33 9.67
N ARG A 36 -6.18 -4.25 9.55
CA ARG A 36 -7.15 -4.87 10.50
C ARG A 36 -7.02 -6.39 10.60
N ARG A 37 -6.57 -7.05 9.53
CA ARG A 37 -6.37 -8.52 9.51
C ARG A 37 -5.03 -8.96 10.08
N ILE A 38 -4.00 -8.12 9.94
CA ILE A 38 -2.63 -8.46 10.39
C ILE A 38 -2.44 -8.14 11.86
N VAL A 39 -3.05 -7.05 12.34
CA VAL A 39 -2.86 -6.59 13.72
C VAL A 39 -3.91 -7.26 14.62
N PRO A 40 -3.50 -8.06 15.61
CA PRO A 40 -4.44 -8.76 16.49
C PRO A 40 -5.36 -7.79 17.25
N GLY A 41 -6.65 -8.10 17.33
CA GLY A 41 -7.63 -7.32 18.09
C GLY A 41 -7.95 -5.95 17.45
N CYS A 42 -7.78 -5.85 16.12
CA CYS A 42 -8.09 -4.68 15.31
C CYS A 42 -9.16 -4.93 14.24
N GLU A 43 -9.75 -6.13 14.21
CA GLU A 43 -10.71 -6.56 13.21
C GLU A 43 -11.94 -5.63 13.14
N GLU A 44 -12.37 -5.14 14.30
CA GLU A 44 -13.58 -4.31 14.49
C GLU A 44 -13.27 -2.81 14.68
N ILE A 45 -12.01 -2.39 14.60
CA ILE A 45 -11.66 -0.97 14.83
C ILE A 45 -12.06 -0.14 13.61
N GLU A 46 -13.12 0.65 13.76
CA GLU A 46 -13.57 1.58 12.73
C GLU A 46 -12.67 2.82 12.64
N ASP A 47 -12.25 3.35 13.79
CA ASP A 47 -11.40 4.54 13.86
C ASP A 47 -9.99 4.29 13.30
N GLU A 48 -9.64 5.05 12.27
CA GLU A 48 -8.36 4.91 11.56
C GLU A 48 -7.19 5.32 12.46
N GLU A 49 -7.33 6.34 13.30
CA GLU A 49 -6.27 6.78 14.20
C GLU A 49 -5.94 5.71 15.24
N ALA A 50 -6.97 5.16 15.89
CA ALA A 50 -6.81 4.02 16.81
C ALA A 50 -6.19 2.80 16.12
N LEU A 51 -6.58 2.51 14.87
CA LEU A 51 -5.99 1.41 14.08
C LEU A 51 -4.50 1.66 13.85
N PHE A 52 -4.10 2.86 13.42
CA PHE A 52 -2.69 3.18 13.21
C PHE A 52 -1.89 3.12 14.51
N LEU A 53 -2.42 3.66 15.61
CA LEU A 53 -1.75 3.64 16.90
C LEU A 53 -1.49 2.21 17.39
N LYS A 54 -2.52 1.35 17.38
CA LYS A 54 -2.36 -0.07 17.73
C LYS A 54 -1.40 -0.80 16.80
N SER A 55 -1.44 -0.48 15.50
CA SER A 55 -0.53 -1.07 14.51
C SER A 55 0.93 -0.73 14.81
N ILE A 56 1.23 0.52 15.14
CA ILE A 56 2.57 0.97 15.52
C ILE A 56 3.01 0.28 16.81
N GLN A 57 2.14 0.20 17.82
CA GLN A 57 2.44 -0.49 19.08
C GLN A 57 2.78 -1.97 18.85
N HIS A 58 1.98 -2.66 18.02
CA HIS A 58 2.24 -4.05 17.65
C HIS A 58 3.59 -4.20 16.93
N LEU A 59 3.92 -3.29 16.01
CA LEU A 59 5.20 -3.31 15.30
C LEU A 59 6.40 -3.12 16.24
N LEU A 60 6.28 -2.23 17.24
CA LEU A 60 7.33 -2.01 18.23
C LEU A 60 7.54 -3.23 19.13
N LEU A 61 6.45 -3.89 19.54
CA LEU A 61 6.51 -5.14 20.29
C LEU A 61 7.18 -6.24 19.46
N LEU A 62 6.76 -6.42 18.21
CA LEU A 62 7.32 -7.40 17.29
C LEU A 62 8.82 -7.17 17.07
N LYS A 63 9.24 -5.90 16.91
CA LYS A 63 10.67 -5.55 16.80
C LYS A 63 11.46 -6.00 18.03
N SER A 64 10.90 -5.82 19.23
CA SER A 64 11.53 -6.25 20.49
C SER A 64 11.64 -7.77 20.56
N GLN A 65 10.59 -8.49 20.16
CA GLN A 65 10.59 -9.95 20.08
C GLN A 65 11.63 -10.47 19.08
N VAL A 66 11.71 -9.88 17.89
CA VAL A 66 12.74 -10.23 16.89
C VAL A 66 14.15 -10.00 17.43
N ASN A 67 14.39 -8.91 18.15
CA ASN A 67 15.68 -8.65 18.77
C ASN A 67 16.04 -9.70 19.83
N LEU A 68 15.07 -10.12 20.64
CA LEU A 68 15.26 -11.20 21.60
C LEU A 68 15.57 -12.52 20.90
N LEU A 69 14.81 -12.87 19.86
CA LEU A 69 15.01 -14.09 19.07
C LEU A 69 16.39 -14.14 18.43
N LYS A 70 16.90 -13.01 17.91
CA LYS A 70 18.26 -12.91 17.38
C LYS A 70 19.31 -13.25 18.43
N LYS A 71 19.21 -12.64 19.62
CA LYS A 71 20.14 -12.93 20.73
C LYS A 71 20.10 -14.40 21.15
N LEU A 72 18.92 -15.01 21.13
CA LEU A 72 18.77 -16.44 21.44
C LEU A 72 19.37 -17.31 20.34
N ALA A 73 19.17 -16.96 19.07
CA ALA A 73 19.79 -17.65 17.94
C ALA A 73 21.32 -17.62 18.02
N ASP A 74 21.90 -16.46 18.37
CA ASP A 74 23.35 -16.31 18.57
C ASP A 74 23.89 -17.26 19.66
N VAL A 75 23.13 -17.45 20.75
CA VAL A 75 23.49 -18.37 21.85
C VAL A 75 23.30 -19.83 21.45
N CYS A 76 22.26 -20.14 20.68
CA CYS A 76 21.95 -21.50 20.24
C CYS A 76 22.75 -21.96 19.01
N GLY A 77 23.44 -21.05 18.31
CA GLY A 77 24.21 -21.35 17.10
C GLY A 77 23.35 -21.69 15.88
N VAL A 78 22.17 -21.08 15.75
CA VAL A 78 21.23 -21.22 14.61
C VAL A 78 21.25 -19.98 13.73
#